data_AF-A0A267HP90-F1
#
_entry.id   AF-A0A267HP90-F1
#
_cell.length_a   1.000
_cell.length_b   1.000
_cell.length_c   1.000
_cell.angle_alpha   90.00
_cell.angle_beta   90.00
_cell.angle_gamma   90.00
#
_symmetry.space_group_name_H-M   'P 1'
#
loop_
_entity.id
_entity.type
_entity.pdbx_description
1 polymer ?
#
loop_
_entity_poly.entity_id
_entity_poly.type
_entity_poly.pdbx_seq_one_letter_code
_entity_poly.pdbx_strand_id
1 'polypeptide(L)'
;MKICPNCQRENDDLANFCEECGYSLKDVPIVVKHSDNMTVANNEEQINGNKSESRMQAQPVKRNYKPLLITIFVVVFLLAGAGIFFASRNNGSTNEATSVTTNSSTKSSSKATSETVEAGKYDEVIKAAKELTIDGKYKESERKLASIPVSDLAKPEFQSVQLAVTELTQQNSTGLKEIKEAELKKAQQAEEKKAVSNQSGFTGDHAKWANTYTFYYSQSNQKQSSLNISANGGVTQNNYDGTQYFGQAVISNTSGNILSYETNALYPSDMPNTKTIHPNVKITVTWDNGGGTQVFYGYLSYSSRLALTDGVKKGNGVNEVWVSY
;
A
#
# COMPACT_ATOMS: atom_id res chain seq x y z
N MET A 1 6.28 -46.39 -26.89
CA MET A 1 5.94 -44.96 -26.96
C MET A 1 4.46 -44.78 -27.29
N LYS A 2 3.81 -43.68 -26.89
CA LYS A 2 2.42 -43.36 -27.26
C LYS A 2 2.39 -42.14 -28.18
N ILE A 3 1.57 -42.18 -29.24
CA ILE A 3 1.39 -41.01 -30.12
C ILE A 3 0.10 -40.30 -29.73
N CYS A 4 0.20 -39.00 -29.41
CA CYS A 4 -0.97 -38.22 -29.01
C CYS A 4 -1.92 -38.03 -30.20
N PRO A 5 -3.20 -38.43 -30.12
CA PRO A 5 -4.14 -38.27 -31.23
C PRO A 5 -4.52 -36.80 -31.48
N ASN A 6 -4.34 -35.92 -30.48
CA ASN A 6 -4.70 -34.51 -30.60
C ASN A 6 -3.62 -33.65 -31.28
N CYS A 7 -2.33 -33.89 -31.00
CA CYS A 7 -1.23 -33.08 -31.55
C CYS A 7 -0.13 -33.90 -32.26
N GLN A 8 -0.28 -35.23 -32.35
CA GLN A 8 0.64 -36.16 -33.00
C GLN A 8 2.06 -36.24 -32.40
N ARG A 9 2.29 -35.62 -31.23
CA ARG A 9 3.55 -35.73 -30.49
C ARG A 9 3.79 -37.17 -30.02
N GLU A 10 5.03 -37.66 -30.16
CA GLU A 10 5.50 -38.89 -29.52
C GLU A 10 5.71 -38.62 -28.02
N ASN A 11 5.15 -39.49 -27.17
CA ASN A 11 5.28 -39.42 -25.72
C ASN A 11 5.81 -40.76 -25.20
N ASP A 12 6.37 -40.74 -23.99
CA ASP A 12 6.80 -41.94 -23.27
C ASP A 12 5.67 -42.99 -23.17
N ASP A 13 6.00 -44.28 -23.12
CA ASP A 13 4.97 -45.33 -23.05
C ASP A 13 4.22 -45.37 -21.71
N LEU A 14 4.82 -44.86 -20.64
CA LEU A 14 4.19 -44.70 -19.33
C LEU A 14 3.48 -43.34 -19.18
N ALA A 15 3.49 -42.48 -20.20
CA ALA A 15 2.84 -41.18 -20.15
C ALA A 15 1.31 -41.32 -20.01
N ASN A 16 0.75 -40.66 -18.98
CA ASN A 16 -0.69 -40.58 -18.74
C ASN A 16 -1.34 -39.40 -19.49
N PHE A 17 -0.55 -38.38 -19.86
CA PHE A 17 -0.98 -37.19 -20.57
C PHE A 17 0.08 -36.78 -21.59
N CYS A 18 -0.35 -36.12 -22.67
CA CYS A 18 0.58 -35.58 -23.66
C CYS A 18 1.33 -34.38 -23.08
N GLU A 19 2.66 -34.41 -23.15
CA GLU A 19 3.53 -33.38 -22.56
C GLU A 19 3.38 -32.00 -23.21
N GLU A 20 2.87 -31.96 -24.44
CA GLU A 20 2.74 -30.71 -25.20
C GLU A 20 1.34 -30.11 -25.13
N CYS A 21 0.29 -30.93 -25.26
CA CYS A 21 -1.09 -30.43 -25.34
C CYS A 21 -2.00 -30.88 -24.18
N GLY A 22 -1.48 -31.67 -23.24
CA GLY A 22 -2.22 -32.11 -22.04
C GLY A 22 -3.32 -33.15 -22.29
N TYR A 23 -3.47 -33.66 -23.52
CA TYR A 23 -4.47 -34.67 -23.85
C TYR A 23 -4.24 -35.98 -23.08
N SER A 24 -5.29 -36.60 -22.53
CA SER A 24 -5.20 -37.86 -21.78
C SER A 24 -4.78 -39.03 -22.66
N LEU A 25 -3.70 -39.71 -22.28
CA LEU A 25 -3.14 -40.86 -23.01
C LEU A 25 -3.41 -42.21 -22.33
N LYS A 26 -4.29 -42.25 -21.32
CA LYS A 26 -4.59 -43.46 -20.55
C LYS A 26 -5.08 -44.61 -21.42
N ASP A 27 -5.89 -44.30 -22.43
CA ASP A 27 -6.51 -45.28 -23.33
C ASP A 27 -5.84 -45.33 -24.72
N VAL A 28 -4.71 -44.64 -24.89
CA VAL A 28 -3.96 -44.63 -26.16
C VAL A 28 -3.04 -45.85 -26.20
N PRO A 29 -3.15 -46.72 -27.22
CA PRO A 29 -2.32 -47.93 -27.31
C PRO A 29 -0.84 -47.57 -27.49
N ILE A 30 0.02 -48.34 -26.83
CA ILE A 30 1.47 -48.20 -26.95
C ILE A 30 1.89 -48.73 -28.31
N VAL A 31 2.56 -47.90 -29.09
CA VAL A 31 3.19 -48.30 -30.35
C VAL A 31 4.61 -48.75 -30.02
N VAL A 32 4.92 -50.01 -30.34
CA VAL A 32 6.26 -50.57 -30.26
C VAL A 32 6.87 -50.48 -31.65
N LYS A 33 7.96 -49.72 -31.82
CA LYS A 33 8.73 -49.72 -33.08
C LYS A 33 9.45 -51.08 -33.16
N HIS A 34 8.93 -52.00 -33.97
CA HIS A 34 9.71 -53.16 -34.39
C HIS A 34 10.83 -52.67 -35.32
N SER A 35 12.05 -52.74 -34.82
CA SER A 35 13.26 -52.62 -35.64
C SER A 35 13.41 -53.92 -36.42
N ASP A 36 12.97 -53.94 -37.67
CA ASP A 36 13.36 -54.97 -38.61
C ASP A 36 14.87 -54.84 -38.91
N ASN A 37 15.70 -55.59 -38.19
CA ASN A 37 16.79 -56.32 -38.82
C ASN A 37 17.18 -57.56 -38.02
N MET A 38 17.41 -58.63 -38.75
CA MET A 38 17.17 -60.03 -38.39
C MET A 38 18.47 -60.75 -38.02
N THR A 39 18.54 -61.49 -36.90
CA THR A 39 18.97 -62.92 -36.84
C THR A 39 18.90 -63.53 -35.42
N VAL A 40 17.96 -64.47 -35.27
CA VAL A 40 17.99 -65.78 -34.59
C VAL A 40 19.12 -66.06 -33.56
N ALA A 41 18.75 -66.33 -32.30
CA ALA A 41 18.78 -67.67 -31.69
C ALA A 41 18.49 -67.63 -30.17
N ASN A 42 17.55 -68.51 -29.80
CA ASN A 42 17.10 -68.96 -28.49
C ASN A 42 18.14 -68.97 -27.34
N ASN A 43 17.71 -68.63 -26.12
CA ASN A 43 17.37 -69.62 -25.08
C ASN A 43 16.95 -68.96 -23.77
N GLU A 44 16.02 -69.64 -23.10
CA GLU A 44 15.52 -69.41 -21.75
C GLU A 44 16.62 -69.53 -20.68
N GLU A 45 16.48 -68.79 -19.57
CA GLU A 45 16.36 -69.32 -18.20
C GLU A 45 16.87 -68.35 -17.11
N GLN A 46 15.95 -68.10 -16.16
CA GLN A 46 16.14 -68.23 -14.71
C GLN A 46 17.00 -67.24 -13.87
N ILE A 47 16.30 -66.73 -12.83
CA ILE A 47 16.63 -66.81 -11.39
C ILE A 47 17.39 -65.65 -10.69
N ASN A 48 16.71 -65.16 -9.64
CA ASN A 48 17.12 -64.63 -8.33
C ASN A 48 18.20 -63.54 -8.17
N GLY A 49 17.91 -62.62 -7.25
CA GLY A 49 18.83 -62.37 -6.14
C GLY A 49 19.08 -60.91 -5.72
N ASN A 50 18.47 -60.54 -4.59
CA ASN A 50 19.02 -59.74 -3.49
C ASN A 50 19.52 -58.29 -3.68
N LYS A 51 18.86 -57.39 -2.94
CA LYS A 51 19.39 -56.57 -1.82
C LYS A 51 20.88 -56.19 -1.85
N SER A 52 21.17 -54.88 -1.84
CA SER A 52 21.74 -54.21 -0.65
C SER A 52 22.05 -52.73 -0.91
N GLU A 53 21.78 -51.93 0.11
CA GLU A 53 22.18 -50.54 0.32
C GLU A 53 23.69 -50.32 0.15
N SER A 54 24.08 -49.11 -0.28
CA SER A 54 25.30 -48.49 0.26
C SER A 54 25.15 -46.98 0.37
N ARG A 55 25.58 -46.52 1.54
CA ARG A 55 25.51 -45.21 2.16
C ARG A 55 26.91 -44.62 2.10
N MET A 56 27.08 -43.38 1.68
CA MET A 56 28.18 -42.47 2.07
C MET A 56 28.04 -41.17 1.26
N GLN A 57 28.28 -39.95 1.74
CA GLN A 57 28.41 -39.35 3.07
C GLN A 57 28.54 -37.84 2.76
N ALA A 58 27.88 -37.00 3.56
CA ALA A 58 27.99 -35.54 3.48
C ALA A 58 29.31 -35.04 4.10
N GLN A 59 29.82 -33.90 3.61
CA GLN A 59 30.69 -33.01 4.39
C GLN A 59 30.24 -31.53 4.25
N PRO A 60 30.13 -30.78 5.36
CA PRO A 60 29.74 -29.36 5.37
C PRO A 60 30.95 -28.43 5.48
N VAL A 61 30.94 -27.31 4.74
CA VAL A 61 31.91 -26.20 4.93
C VAL A 61 31.23 -25.03 5.65
N LYS A 62 31.86 -24.54 6.72
CA LYS A 62 31.37 -23.49 7.65
C LYS A 62 31.96 -22.09 7.35
N ARG A 63 31.09 -21.08 7.51
CA ARG A 63 31.28 -19.67 8.00
C ARG A 63 32.12 -18.70 7.15
N ASN A 64 31.80 -17.40 7.04
CA ASN A 64 31.64 -16.41 8.12
C ASN A 64 30.99 -15.08 7.62
N TYR A 65 30.18 -14.41 8.46
CA TYR A 65 29.69 -13.03 8.24
C TYR A 65 30.00 -12.16 9.47
N LYS A 66 30.29 -10.87 9.25
CA LYS A 66 30.29 -9.82 10.30
C LYS A 66 29.37 -8.65 9.87
N PRO A 67 28.54 -8.10 10.77
CA PRO A 67 27.74 -6.90 10.54
C PRO A 67 28.36 -5.65 11.22
N LEU A 68 28.17 -4.45 10.66
CA LEU A 68 28.61 -3.19 11.30
C LEU A 68 27.72 -1.97 10.93
N LEU A 69 27.06 -1.43 11.98
CA LEU A 69 26.76 -0.02 12.33
C LEU A 69 26.12 0.98 11.35
N ILE A 70 24.88 1.40 11.65
CA ILE A 70 24.38 2.79 11.45
C ILE A 70 23.44 3.17 12.62
N THR A 71 23.97 3.78 13.68
CA THR A 71 23.24 4.29 14.85
C THR A 71 23.59 5.76 15.18
N ILE A 72 23.95 6.58 14.18
CA ILE A 72 24.47 7.95 14.41
C ILE A 72 23.62 9.07 13.77
N PHE A 73 22.48 8.79 13.12
CA PHE A 73 21.69 9.85 12.45
C PHE A 73 20.52 10.43 13.26
N VAL A 74 20.10 9.81 14.37
CA VAL A 74 18.86 10.23 15.08
C VAL A 74 19.10 11.32 16.14
N VAL A 75 20.33 11.45 16.66
CA VAL A 75 20.61 12.39 17.77
C VAL A 75 20.84 13.83 17.28
N VAL A 76 21.30 14.03 16.04
CA VAL A 76 21.57 15.38 15.49
C VAL A 76 20.27 16.07 15.03
N PHE A 77 19.25 15.33 14.60
CA PHE A 77 17.98 15.91 14.15
C PHE A 77 17.04 16.35 15.28
N LEU A 78 17.22 15.85 16.50
CA LEU A 78 16.37 16.22 17.65
C LEU A 78 16.77 17.52 18.34
N LEU A 79 17.98 18.06 18.10
CA LEU A 79 18.47 19.28 18.77
C LEU A 79 18.27 20.56 17.95
N ALA A 80 17.89 20.49 16.67
CA ALA A 80 17.67 21.67 15.83
C ALA A 80 16.19 22.04 15.62
N GLY A 81 15.24 21.14 15.91
CA GLY A 81 13.82 21.31 15.58
C GLY A 81 12.94 21.98 16.65
N ALA A 82 13.44 22.19 17.87
CA ALA A 82 12.63 22.66 19.01
C ALA A 82 12.80 24.17 19.35
N GLY A 83 13.62 24.91 18.60
CA GLY A 83 14.09 26.24 19.00
C GLY A 83 13.30 27.47 18.51
N ILE A 84 12.21 27.33 17.74
CA ILE A 84 11.55 28.50 17.10
C ILE A 84 10.08 28.71 17.54
N PHE A 85 9.47 27.84 18.35
CA PHE A 85 8.03 27.93 18.63
C PHE A 85 7.62 28.61 19.96
N PHE A 86 8.54 29.22 20.73
CA PHE A 86 8.16 29.77 22.05
C PHE A 86 8.83 31.10 22.41
N ALA A 87 8.83 32.07 21.50
CA ALA A 87 9.27 33.43 21.82
C ALA A 87 8.41 34.49 21.09
N SER A 88 7.13 34.59 21.49
CA SER A 88 6.38 35.86 21.45
C SER A 88 5.02 35.69 22.12
N ARG A 89 5.02 35.56 23.45
CA ARG A 89 3.87 35.97 24.26
C ARG A 89 4.30 36.36 25.67
N ASN A 90 4.00 37.63 25.96
CA ASN A 90 3.80 38.27 27.26
C ASN A 90 4.97 39.06 27.86
N ASN A 91 4.81 40.39 27.89
CA ASN A 91 4.60 41.09 29.16
C ASN A 91 3.91 42.43 28.92
N GLY A 92 2.75 42.61 29.55
CA GLY A 92 2.11 43.91 29.74
C GLY A 92 2.59 44.59 31.03
N SER A 93 1.77 45.56 31.46
CA SER A 93 1.83 46.38 32.69
C SER A 93 2.38 47.79 32.40
N THR A 94 1.81 48.91 32.83
CA THR A 94 0.79 49.26 33.85
C THR A 94 0.10 50.57 33.41
N ASN A 95 -1.14 50.88 33.77
CA ASN A 95 -1.62 51.52 35.01
C ASN A 95 -3.15 51.67 34.82
N GLU A 96 -4.04 51.82 35.79
CA GLU A 96 -4.15 51.61 37.24
C GLU A 96 -5.66 51.83 37.49
N ALA A 97 -6.22 51.13 38.48
CA ALA A 97 -7.64 51.14 38.82
C ALA A 97 -8.01 52.32 39.77
N THR A 98 -9.29 52.36 40.17
CA THR A 98 -9.90 53.06 41.35
C THR A 98 -10.72 54.30 40.95
N SER A 99 -11.99 54.56 41.32
CA SER A 99 -12.99 53.96 42.23
C SER A 99 -14.40 54.58 42.05
N VAL A 100 -15.44 53.73 42.15
CA VAL A 100 -16.72 53.79 42.93
C VAL A 100 -17.49 55.12 43.17
N THR A 101 -18.85 55.01 43.09
CA THR A 101 -19.95 55.72 43.83
C THR A 101 -20.65 56.86 43.05
N THR A 102 -21.96 57.18 43.04
CA THR A 102 -23.31 56.57 43.23
C THR A 102 -24.34 57.67 42.85
N ASN A 103 -25.48 57.28 42.28
CA ASN A 103 -26.80 57.95 42.21
C ASN A 103 -27.14 59.16 41.30
N SER A 104 -28.10 58.86 40.42
CA SER A 104 -29.39 59.52 40.12
C SER A 104 -29.49 60.95 39.54
N SER A 105 -30.17 60.96 38.38
CA SER A 105 -31.10 61.97 37.84
C SER A 105 -30.59 63.40 37.67
N THR A 106 -30.44 63.83 36.41
CA THR A 106 -31.32 64.87 35.84
C THR A 106 -31.12 64.98 34.32
N LYS A 107 -32.24 65.17 33.66
CA LYS A 107 -32.43 65.39 32.22
C LYS A 107 -31.93 66.79 31.87
N SER A 108 -30.97 66.91 30.95
CA SER A 108 -30.88 68.06 30.03
C SER A 108 -29.92 67.80 28.87
N SER A 109 -30.44 68.13 27.69
CA SER A 109 -29.83 68.10 26.36
C SER A 109 -28.57 68.98 26.28
N SER A 110 -27.50 68.48 25.66
CA SER A 110 -26.81 69.15 24.53
C SER A 110 -25.58 68.35 24.06
N LYS A 111 -25.71 67.74 22.87
CA LYS A 111 -24.80 67.87 21.72
C LYS A 111 -23.29 67.77 21.97
N ALA A 112 -22.79 66.55 22.21
CA ALA A 112 -21.41 66.13 21.91
C ALA A 112 -21.28 64.59 22.03
N THR A 113 -21.93 63.79 21.17
CA THR A 113 -21.81 62.30 21.21
C THR A 113 -22.12 61.62 19.86
N SER A 114 -21.81 62.23 18.72
CA SER A 114 -22.04 61.57 17.41
C SER A 114 -20.78 60.89 16.85
N GLU A 115 -19.58 61.39 17.15
CA GLU A 115 -18.34 60.88 16.53
C GLU A 115 -17.91 59.51 17.05
N THR A 116 -18.24 59.14 18.29
CA THR A 116 -17.81 57.86 18.88
C THR A 116 -18.71 56.67 18.54
N VAL A 117 -19.97 56.92 18.16
CA VAL A 117 -20.96 55.86 17.85
C VAL A 117 -20.87 55.44 16.38
N GLU A 118 -20.53 56.36 15.47
CA GLU A 118 -20.40 56.02 14.05
C GLU A 118 -19.16 55.18 13.76
N ALA A 119 -18.01 55.45 14.40
CA ALA A 119 -16.76 54.74 14.13
C ALA A 119 -16.81 53.23 14.43
N GLY A 120 -17.59 52.80 15.43
CA GLY A 120 -17.71 51.39 15.85
C GLY A 120 -18.82 50.60 15.17
N LYS A 121 -19.56 51.20 14.22
CA LYS A 121 -20.78 50.62 13.60
C LYS A 121 -20.55 49.23 12.98
N TYR A 122 -19.33 48.95 12.53
CA TYR A 122 -18.99 47.72 11.80
C TYR A 122 -18.03 46.79 12.54
N ASP A 123 -17.67 47.09 13.79
CA ASP A 123 -16.66 46.34 14.54
C ASP A 123 -17.04 44.86 14.72
N GLU A 124 -18.31 44.59 15.03
CA GLU A 124 -18.81 43.22 15.18
C GLU A 124 -18.76 42.44 13.85
N VAL A 125 -19.04 43.12 12.74
CA VAL A 125 -18.99 42.51 11.39
C VAL A 125 -17.55 42.17 11.02
N ILE A 126 -16.61 43.10 11.24
CA ILE A 126 -15.19 42.90 10.99
C ILE A 126 -14.62 41.80 11.89
N LYS A 127 -15.00 41.78 13.17
CA LYS A 127 -14.57 40.73 14.11
C LYS A 127 -15.07 39.35 13.69
N ALA A 128 -16.35 39.21 13.36
CA ALA A 128 -16.92 37.95 12.90
C ALA A 128 -16.27 37.48 11.58
N ALA A 129 -16.02 38.39 10.64
CA ALA A 129 -15.32 38.07 9.38
C ALA A 129 -13.89 37.57 9.64
N LYS A 130 -13.15 38.22 10.55
CA LYS A 130 -11.81 37.78 10.98
C LYS A 130 -11.81 36.36 11.54
N GLU A 131 -12.74 36.06 12.45
CA GLU A 131 -12.89 34.72 13.04
C GLU A 131 -13.16 33.67 11.95
N LEU A 132 -14.06 33.96 11.01
CA LEU A 132 -14.36 33.06 9.88
C LEU A 132 -13.16 32.87 8.93
N THR A 133 -12.36 33.91 8.69
CA THR A 133 -11.14 33.81 7.89
C THR A 133 -10.09 32.92 8.58
N ILE A 134 -9.91 33.06 9.90
CA ILE A 134 -9.01 32.21 10.71
C ILE A 134 -9.45 30.75 10.69
N ASP A 135 -10.77 30.51 10.75
CA ASP A 135 -11.35 29.17 10.69
C ASP A 135 -11.33 28.54 9.27
N GLY A 136 -10.78 29.23 8.28
CA GLY A 136 -10.75 28.78 6.88
C GLY A 136 -12.12 28.82 6.19
N LYS A 137 -13.13 29.44 6.81
CA LYS A 137 -14.49 29.61 6.27
C LYS A 137 -14.59 30.85 5.40
N TYR A 138 -13.69 30.94 4.42
CA TYR A 138 -13.51 32.13 3.58
C TYR A 138 -14.78 32.60 2.86
N LYS A 139 -15.66 31.68 2.40
CA LYS A 139 -16.94 32.06 1.76
C LYS A 139 -17.93 32.71 2.74
N GLU A 140 -17.93 32.28 3.99
CA GLU A 140 -18.80 32.84 5.03
C GLU A 140 -18.26 34.20 5.49
N SER A 141 -16.93 34.33 5.59
CA SER A 141 -16.26 35.61 5.84
C SER A 141 -16.62 36.65 4.76
N GLU A 142 -16.51 36.30 3.47
CA GLU A 142 -16.92 37.19 2.36
C GLU A 142 -18.37 37.65 2.47
N ARG A 143 -19.30 36.75 2.85
CA ARG A 143 -20.71 37.09 3.05
C ARG A 143 -20.91 38.08 4.19
N LYS A 144 -20.11 38.00 5.26
CA LYS A 144 -20.14 38.97 6.36
C LYS A 144 -19.62 40.32 5.92
N LEU A 145 -18.48 40.37 5.23
CA LEU A 145 -17.92 41.61 4.70
C LEU A 145 -18.87 42.30 3.72
N ALA A 146 -19.56 41.52 2.87
CA ALA A 146 -20.55 42.02 1.91
C ALA A 146 -21.79 42.67 2.55
N SER A 147 -22.00 42.53 3.86
CA SER A 147 -23.07 43.23 4.58
C SER A 147 -22.77 44.70 4.85
N ILE A 148 -21.51 45.13 4.70
CA ILE A 148 -21.11 46.53 4.87
C ILE A 148 -21.41 47.28 3.56
N PRO A 149 -22.29 48.31 3.57
CA PRO A 149 -22.60 49.06 2.36
C PRO A 149 -21.37 49.77 1.81
N VAL A 150 -21.13 49.66 0.50
CA VAL A 150 -20.03 50.35 -0.19
C VAL A 150 -20.12 51.87 -0.03
N SER A 151 -21.35 52.41 0.07
CA SER A 151 -21.59 53.83 0.33
C SER A 151 -21.06 54.29 1.69
N ASP A 152 -21.05 53.41 2.70
CA ASP A 152 -20.48 53.72 4.01
C ASP A 152 -18.96 53.56 3.98
N LEU A 153 -18.43 52.56 3.26
CA LEU A 153 -16.97 52.39 3.08
C LEU A 153 -16.30 53.56 2.34
N ALA A 154 -17.07 54.34 1.57
CA ALA A 154 -16.56 55.51 0.85
C ALA A 154 -16.44 56.76 1.73
N LYS A 155 -16.99 56.75 2.95
CA LYS A 155 -16.94 57.91 3.83
C LYS A 155 -15.62 57.97 4.61
N PRO A 156 -15.01 59.15 4.80
CA PRO A 156 -13.72 59.29 5.46
C PRO A 156 -13.66 58.68 6.87
N GLU A 157 -14.76 58.76 7.63
CA GLU A 157 -14.86 58.22 8.99
C GLU A 157 -14.78 56.68 9.05
N PHE A 158 -14.96 55.97 7.93
CA PHE A 158 -14.90 54.51 7.84
C PHE A 158 -13.63 53.99 7.15
N GLN A 159 -12.58 54.82 7.02
CA GLN A 159 -11.34 54.42 6.34
C GLN A 159 -10.68 53.18 6.97
N SER A 160 -10.71 53.04 8.30
CA SER A 160 -10.20 51.85 9.01
C SER A 160 -10.98 50.58 8.66
N VAL A 161 -12.31 50.70 8.54
CA VAL A 161 -13.20 49.61 8.14
C VAL A 161 -12.92 49.22 6.69
N GLN A 162 -12.74 50.19 5.79
CA GLN A 162 -12.38 49.94 4.39
C GLN A 162 -11.08 49.16 4.25
N LEU A 163 -10.05 49.52 5.02
CA LEU A 163 -8.78 48.79 5.04
C LEU A 163 -8.97 47.35 5.52
N ALA A 164 -9.71 47.15 6.62
CA ALA A 164 -9.99 45.82 7.16
C ALA A 164 -10.78 44.94 6.18
N VAL A 165 -11.79 45.49 5.50
CA VAL A 165 -12.55 44.78 4.46
C VAL A 165 -11.62 44.36 3.32
N THR A 166 -10.78 45.27 2.84
CA THR A 166 -9.86 45.00 1.73
C THR A 166 -8.87 43.89 2.07
N GLU A 167 -8.28 43.95 3.27
CA GLU A 167 -7.31 42.95 3.75
C GLU A 167 -7.98 41.57 3.88
N LEU A 168 -9.14 41.50 4.51
CA LEU A 168 -9.84 40.22 4.70
C LEU A 168 -10.32 39.64 3.38
N THR A 169 -10.80 40.47 2.44
CA THR A 169 -11.17 40.02 1.10
C THR A 169 -9.98 39.44 0.36
N GLN A 170 -8.80 40.07 0.48
CA GLN A 170 -7.58 39.52 -0.11
C GLN A 170 -7.22 38.16 0.52
N GLN A 171 -7.22 38.05 1.85
CA GLN A 171 -6.92 36.80 2.56
C GLN A 171 -7.90 35.68 2.18
N ASN A 172 -9.19 35.98 2.17
CA ASN A 172 -10.24 35.03 1.77
C ASN A 172 -10.04 34.54 0.33
N SER A 173 -9.68 35.44 -0.58
CA SER A 173 -9.43 35.08 -1.98
C SER A 173 -8.25 34.13 -2.14
N THR A 174 -7.17 34.34 -1.38
CA THR A 174 -5.99 33.48 -1.36
C THR A 174 -6.33 32.11 -0.79
N GLY A 175 -6.97 32.06 0.38
CA GLY A 175 -7.38 30.81 1.01
C GLY A 175 -8.33 29.97 0.15
N LEU A 176 -9.25 30.63 -0.59
CA LEU A 176 -10.11 29.92 -1.56
C LEU A 176 -9.35 29.32 -2.74
N LYS A 177 -8.29 29.96 -3.21
CA LYS A 177 -7.42 29.39 -4.26
C LYS A 177 -6.67 28.19 -3.73
N GLU A 178 -6.10 28.29 -2.53
CA GLU A 178 -5.38 27.18 -1.88
C GLU A 178 -6.28 25.96 -1.65
N ILE A 179 -7.52 26.15 -1.19
CA ILE A 179 -8.50 25.06 -1.05
C ILE A 179 -8.77 24.39 -2.41
N LYS A 180 -9.04 25.19 -3.46
CA LYS A 180 -9.29 24.64 -4.80
C LYS A 180 -8.10 23.88 -5.35
N GLU A 181 -6.89 24.39 -5.16
CA GLU A 181 -5.66 23.73 -5.58
C GLU A 181 -5.44 22.42 -4.80
N ALA A 182 -5.72 22.40 -3.50
CA ALA A 182 -5.66 21.20 -2.69
C ALA A 182 -6.71 20.16 -3.10
N GLU A 183 -7.93 20.59 -3.42
CA GLU A 183 -9.00 19.73 -3.95
C GLU A 183 -8.63 19.15 -5.33
N LEU A 184 -8.07 19.96 -6.22
CA LEU A 184 -7.57 19.52 -7.53
C LEU A 184 -6.45 18.50 -7.39
N LYS A 185 -5.48 18.73 -6.49
CA LYS A 185 -4.42 17.76 -6.20
C LYS A 185 -4.96 16.45 -5.65
N LYS A 186 -5.95 16.51 -4.75
CA LYS A 186 -6.63 15.30 -4.23
C LYS A 186 -7.39 14.56 -5.33
N ALA A 187 -8.05 15.27 -6.23
CA ALA A 187 -8.75 14.68 -7.38
C ALA A 187 -7.77 14.03 -8.37
N GLN A 188 -6.64 14.68 -8.67
CA GLN A 188 -5.59 14.12 -9.52
C GLN A 188 -4.96 12.87 -8.90
N GLN A 189 -4.68 12.86 -7.60
CA GLN A 189 -4.21 11.66 -6.89
C GLN A 189 -5.25 10.53 -6.90
N ALA A 190 -6.54 10.84 -6.89
CA ALA A 190 -7.60 9.84 -7.01
C ALA A 190 -7.72 9.29 -8.44
N GLU A 191 -7.46 10.11 -9.47
CA GLU A 191 -7.43 9.67 -10.87
C GLU A 191 -6.17 8.87 -11.21
N GLU A 192 -4.99 9.23 -10.69
CA GLU A 192 -3.78 8.39 -10.82
C GLU A 192 -3.98 7.01 -10.21
N LYS A 193 -4.65 6.92 -9.05
CA LYS A 193 -5.04 5.63 -8.45
C LYS A 193 -5.99 4.82 -9.34
N LYS A 194 -6.85 5.46 -10.13
CA LYS A 194 -7.70 4.80 -11.14
C LYS A 194 -6.93 4.41 -12.41
N ALA A 195 -5.93 5.18 -12.83
CA ALA A 195 -5.12 4.84 -14.01
C ALA A 195 -4.27 3.58 -13.78
N VAL A 196 -3.76 3.35 -12.56
CA VAL A 196 -3.03 2.11 -12.21
C VAL A 196 -3.93 0.87 -12.28
N SER A 197 -5.24 1.01 -12.06
CA SER A 197 -6.22 -0.09 -12.21
C SER A 197 -6.18 -0.73 -13.60
N ASN A 198 -5.96 0.06 -14.66
CA ASN A 198 -5.92 -0.43 -16.04
C ASN A 198 -4.57 -1.04 -16.43
N GLN A 199 -3.52 -0.88 -15.61
CA GLN A 199 -2.19 -1.46 -15.83
C GLN A 199 -1.86 -2.63 -14.89
N SER A 200 -2.66 -2.86 -13.85
CA SER A 200 -2.42 -3.91 -12.85
C SER A 200 -2.44 -5.32 -13.45
N GLY A 201 -3.17 -5.56 -14.53
CA GLY A 201 -3.21 -6.85 -15.24
C GLY A 201 -4.08 -7.94 -14.58
N PHE A 202 -4.76 -7.64 -13.46
CA PHE A 202 -5.63 -8.58 -12.73
C PHE A 202 -7.03 -8.69 -13.37
N THR A 203 -7.06 -9.07 -14.64
CA THR A 203 -8.29 -9.27 -15.41
C THR A 203 -8.29 -10.65 -16.08
N GLY A 204 -9.46 -11.11 -16.54
CA GLY A 204 -9.59 -12.44 -17.16
C GLY A 204 -9.02 -13.56 -16.26
N ASP A 205 -8.16 -14.41 -16.82
CA ASP A 205 -7.54 -15.53 -16.10
C ASP A 205 -6.64 -15.09 -14.93
N HIS A 206 -6.16 -13.84 -14.93
CA HIS A 206 -5.36 -13.29 -13.86
C HIS A 206 -6.20 -12.80 -12.67
N ALA A 207 -7.51 -12.57 -12.86
CA ALA A 207 -8.37 -12.01 -11.81
C ALA A 207 -8.42 -12.87 -10.54
N LYS A 208 -8.27 -14.21 -10.67
CA LYS A 208 -8.23 -15.13 -9.53
C LYS A 208 -7.08 -14.87 -8.54
N TRP A 209 -6.01 -14.22 -9.00
CA TRP A 209 -4.84 -13.87 -8.17
C TRP A 209 -5.05 -12.60 -7.34
N ALA A 210 -6.11 -11.84 -7.59
CA ALA A 210 -6.57 -10.80 -6.69
C ALA A 210 -7.34 -11.45 -5.55
N ASN A 211 -6.63 -11.84 -4.49
CA ASN A 211 -7.18 -12.61 -3.38
C ASN A 211 -6.55 -12.20 -2.04
N THR A 212 -7.11 -12.73 -0.95
CA THR A 212 -6.52 -12.68 0.38
C THR A 212 -5.70 -13.95 0.61
N TYR A 213 -4.44 -13.75 0.97
CA TYR A 213 -3.49 -14.80 1.24
C TYR A 213 -3.05 -14.77 2.71
N THR A 214 -2.77 -15.96 3.24
CA THR A 214 -2.20 -16.15 4.57
C THR A 214 -0.82 -16.78 4.44
N PHE A 215 0.02 -16.49 5.42
CA PHE A 215 1.36 -17.06 5.47
C PHE A 215 1.27 -18.58 5.69
N TYR A 216 1.86 -19.36 4.80
CA TYR A 216 1.70 -20.82 4.80
C TYR A 216 2.32 -21.48 6.03
N TYR A 217 3.54 -21.08 6.35
CA TYR A 217 4.28 -21.60 7.50
C TYR A 217 4.77 -20.44 8.35
N SER A 218 3.98 -20.10 9.38
CA SER A 218 4.29 -19.00 10.29
C SER A 218 5.43 -19.38 11.23
N GLN A 219 6.44 -18.52 11.33
CA GLN A 219 7.56 -18.64 12.26
C GLN A 219 7.33 -17.73 13.47
N SER A 220 7.92 -18.03 14.62
CA SER A 220 7.72 -17.27 15.85
C SER A 220 8.09 -15.79 15.78
N ASN A 221 8.93 -15.40 14.83
CA ASN A 221 9.34 -14.01 14.56
C ASN A 221 8.72 -13.43 13.28
N GLN A 222 7.75 -14.13 12.68
CA GLN A 222 7.05 -13.66 11.50
C GLN A 222 6.19 -12.44 11.87
N LYS A 223 6.41 -11.31 11.20
CA LYS A 223 5.62 -10.10 11.43
C LYS A 223 4.34 -10.11 10.61
N GLN A 224 4.42 -10.63 9.39
CA GLN A 224 3.34 -10.54 8.41
C GLN A 224 2.26 -11.58 8.69
N SER A 225 1.00 -11.16 8.69
CA SER A 225 -0.16 -12.01 9.01
C SER A 225 -1.00 -12.33 7.78
N SER A 226 -1.28 -11.34 6.93
CA SER A 226 -2.05 -11.52 5.71
C SER A 226 -1.60 -10.58 4.60
N LEU A 227 -1.74 -11.03 3.35
CA LEU A 227 -1.51 -10.25 2.15
C LEU A 227 -2.79 -10.20 1.34
N ASN A 228 -3.37 -9.01 1.16
CA ASN A 228 -4.53 -8.79 0.29
C ASN A 228 -4.07 -8.13 -1.01
N ILE A 229 -4.44 -8.72 -2.14
CA ILE A 229 -4.24 -8.15 -3.47
C ILE A 229 -5.61 -7.92 -4.09
N SER A 230 -5.93 -6.67 -4.39
CA SER A 230 -7.20 -6.26 -4.99
C SER A 230 -7.17 -6.33 -6.51
N ALA A 231 -8.33 -6.43 -7.16
CA ALA A 231 -8.45 -6.55 -8.62
C ALA A 231 -7.93 -5.33 -9.40
N ASN A 232 -7.77 -4.18 -8.73
CA ASN A 232 -7.14 -2.99 -9.29
C ASN A 232 -5.61 -2.94 -9.06
N GLY A 233 -5.01 -4.03 -8.55
CA GLY A 233 -3.61 -4.13 -8.17
C GLY A 233 -3.31 -3.71 -6.74
N GLY A 234 -4.24 -3.10 -6.01
CA GLY A 234 -3.98 -2.56 -4.68
C GLY A 234 -3.52 -3.65 -3.71
N VAL A 235 -2.39 -3.44 -3.03
CA VAL A 235 -1.83 -4.39 -2.07
C VAL A 235 -1.95 -3.83 -0.67
N THR A 236 -2.46 -4.64 0.25
CA THR A 236 -2.40 -4.37 1.69
C THR A 236 -1.81 -5.58 2.40
N GLN A 237 -0.71 -5.37 3.12
CA GLN A 237 -0.15 -6.35 4.03
C GLN A 237 -0.47 -5.94 5.46
N ASN A 238 -1.08 -6.86 6.21
CA ASN A 238 -1.28 -6.71 7.65
C ASN A 238 -0.17 -7.44 8.39
N ASN A 239 0.22 -6.89 9.53
CA ASN A 239 1.19 -7.48 10.44
C ASN A 239 0.55 -7.78 11.80
N TYR A 240 1.10 -8.76 12.53
CA TYR A 240 0.63 -9.15 13.87
C TYR A 240 0.83 -8.06 14.93
N ASP A 241 1.74 -7.11 14.69
CA ASP A 241 1.97 -5.94 15.57
C ASP A 241 0.99 -4.78 15.33
N GLY A 242 0.01 -4.97 14.42
CA GLY A 242 -1.00 -3.97 14.06
C GLY A 242 -0.54 -2.97 12.99
N THR A 243 0.72 -3.02 12.57
CA THR A 243 1.18 -2.18 11.45
C THR A 243 0.65 -2.71 10.12
N GLN A 244 0.49 -1.81 9.15
CA GLN A 244 0.05 -2.12 7.79
C GLN A 244 1.01 -1.53 6.77
N TYR A 245 1.25 -2.27 5.70
CA TYR A 245 1.98 -1.79 4.53
C TYR A 245 1.07 -1.82 3.31
N PHE A 246 1.23 -0.80 2.47
CA PHE A 246 0.43 -0.60 1.27
C PHE A 246 1.35 -0.59 0.06
N GLY A 247 0.83 -1.03 -1.08
CA GLY A 247 1.57 -1.02 -2.33
C GLY A 247 0.67 -1.22 -3.53
N GLN A 248 1.28 -1.33 -4.70
CA GLN A 248 0.62 -1.64 -5.95
C GLN A 248 1.26 -2.85 -6.63
N ALA A 249 0.43 -3.75 -7.12
CA ALA A 249 0.84 -4.96 -7.83
C ALA A 249 0.54 -4.87 -9.33
N VAL A 250 1.46 -5.43 -10.11
CA VAL A 250 1.23 -5.80 -11.51
C VAL A 250 1.41 -7.30 -11.68
N ILE A 251 0.57 -7.94 -12.49
CA ILE A 251 0.63 -9.37 -12.77
C ILE A 251 0.92 -9.65 -14.25
N SER A 252 1.75 -10.67 -14.49
CA SER A 252 2.12 -11.13 -15.82
C SER A 252 2.27 -12.65 -15.85
N ASN A 253 2.12 -13.26 -17.02
CA ASN A 253 2.45 -14.67 -17.20
C ASN A 253 3.94 -14.90 -16.97
N THR A 254 4.28 -16.04 -16.38
CA THR A 254 5.67 -16.43 -16.19
C THR A 254 5.80 -17.95 -16.22
N SER A 255 7.02 -18.43 -16.37
CA SER A 255 7.35 -19.85 -16.34
C SER A 255 8.79 -20.01 -15.84
N GLY A 256 9.21 -21.25 -15.58
CA GLY A 256 10.54 -21.56 -15.07
C GLY A 256 10.48 -22.31 -13.74
N ASN A 257 11.63 -22.43 -13.08
CA ASN A 257 11.78 -23.21 -11.86
C ASN A 257 11.95 -22.28 -10.66
N ILE A 258 10.99 -22.30 -9.74
CA ILE A 258 11.03 -21.47 -8.52
C ILE A 258 10.95 -22.34 -7.28
N LEU A 259 11.69 -21.99 -6.23
CA LEU A 259 11.64 -22.68 -4.95
C LEU A 259 10.33 -22.36 -4.20
N SER A 260 9.69 -23.37 -3.63
CA SER A 260 8.53 -23.19 -2.75
C SER A 260 8.51 -24.27 -1.66
N TYR A 261 7.50 -24.21 -0.79
CA TYR A 261 7.16 -25.31 0.12
C TYR A 261 6.22 -26.32 -0.53
N GLU A 262 6.28 -27.55 -0.04
CA GLU A 262 5.20 -28.52 -0.20
C GLU A 262 3.96 -28.06 0.56
N THR A 263 2.93 -27.62 -0.17
CA THR A 263 1.73 -26.99 0.37
C THR A 263 0.57 -27.98 0.59
N ASN A 264 0.88 -29.18 1.09
CA ASN A 264 -0.08 -30.28 1.21
C ASN A 264 -0.87 -30.25 2.53
N ALA A 265 -0.29 -29.68 3.58
CA ALA A 265 -0.97 -29.48 4.86
C ALA A 265 -1.77 -28.16 4.85
N LEU A 266 -2.91 -28.11 5.54
CA LEU A 266 -3.70 -26.88 5.65
C LEU A 266 -3.01 -25.85 6.57
N TYR A 267 -2.49 -26.32 7.70
CA TYR A 267 -1.76 -25.54 8.71
C TYR A 267 -0.57 -26.36 9.23
N PRO A 268 0.63 -26.23 8.64
CA PRO A 268 1.80 -26.99 9.08
C PRO A 268 2.31 -26.48 10.44
N SER A 269 2.46 -27.41 11.40
CA SER A 269 3.12 -27.15 12.70
C SER A 269 4.64 -27.21 12.62
N ASP A 270 5.15 -28.03 11.70
CA ASP A 270 6.57 -28.24 11.46
C ASP A 270 6.99 -27.62 10.12
N MET A 271 8.29 -27.35 9.97
CA MET A 271 8.85 -26.78 8.75
C MET A 271 8.53 -27.67 7.53
N PRO A 272 7.81 -27.17 6.52
CA PRO A 272 7.49 -27.97 5.35
C PRO A 272 8.74 -28.29 4.52
N ASN A 273 8.74 -29.43 3.86
CA ASN A 273 9.75 -29.75 2.85
C ASN A 273 9.68 -28.72 1.70
N THR A 274 10.84 -28.41 1.12
CA THR A 274 10.90 -27.56 -0.08
C THR A 274 10.70 -28.37 -1.35
N LYS A 275 10.19 -27.72 -2.39
CA LYS A 275 10.11 -28.24 -3.75
C LYS A 275 10.41 -27.17 -4.79
N THR A 276 10.64 -27.61 -6.01
CA THR A 276 10.62 -26.74 -7.19
C THR A 276 9.21 -26.73 -7.77
N ILE A 277 8.70 -25.53 -8.10
CA ILE A 277 7.42 -25.32 -8.77
C ILE A 277 7.63 -24.68 -10.14
N HIS A 278 6.64 -24.89 -11.01
CA HIS A 278 6.49 -24.15 -12.26
C HIS A 278 5.38 -23.10 -12.09
N PRO A 279 5.72 -21.81 -11.96
CA PRO A 279 4.73 -20.78 -11.74
C PRO A 279 3.92 -20.52 -13.01
N ASN A 280 2.68 -20.07 -12.84
CA ASN A 280 1.83 -19.57 -13.91
C ASN A 280 1.98 -18.06 -14.07
N VAL A 281 2.21 -17.34 -12.97
CA VAL A 281 2.24 -15.89 -12.95
C VAL A 281 3.39 -15.35 -12.12
N LYS A 282 3.83 -14.14 -12.47
CA LYS A 282 4.72 -13.29 -11.68
C LYS A 282 3.94 -12.05 -11.28
N ILE A 283 3.85 -11.81 -9.98
CA ILE A 283 3.26 -10.62 -9.38
C ILE A 283 4.40 -9.76 -8.84
N THR A 284 4.53 -8.55 -9.34
CA THR A 284 5.52 -7.58 -8.86
C THR A 284 4.79 -6.54 -8.02
N VAL A 285 5.10 -6.47 -6.74
CA VAL A 285 4.57 -5.48 -5.80
C VAL A 285 5.59 -4.36 -5.62
N THR A 286 5.17 -3.13 -5.85
CA THR A 286 5.92 -1.93 -5.47
C THR A 286 5.29 -1.38 -4.20
N TRP A 287 6.05 -1.35 -3.11
CA TRP A 287 5.59 -0.88 -1.81
C TRP A 287 5.68 0.65 -1.72
N ASP A 288 4.68 1.26 -1.07
CA ASP A 288 4.63 2.69 -0.83
C ASP A 288 5.78 3.16 0.10
N ASN A 289 5.97 4.48 0.20
CA ASN A 289 6.94 5.11 1.10
C ASN A 289 8.39 4.62 0.93
N GLY A 290 8.78 4.23 -0.29
CA GLY A 290 10.14 3.78 -0.59
C GLY A 290 10.48 2.37 -0.09
N GLY A 291 9.46 1.55 0.20
CA GLY A 291 9.64 0.15 0.64
C GLY A 291 10.24 -0.79 -0.40
N GLY A 292 10.48 -0.31 -1.63
CA GLY A 292 11.10 -1.06 -2.71
C GLY A 292 10.12 -1.97 -3.45
N THR A 293 10.67 -2.96 -4.15
CA THR A 293 9.90 -3.90 -4.97
C THR A 293 10.10 -5.32 -4.47
N GLN A 294 9.01 -6.08 -4.43
CA GLN A 294 9.00 -7.50 -4.10
C GLN A 294 8.33 -8.28 -5.23
N VAL A 295 8.82 -9.49 -5.50
CA VAL A 295 8.27 -10.37 -6.54
C VAL A 295 7.73 -11.63 -5.91
N PHE A 296 6.53 -12.02 -6.31
CA PHE A 296 5.90 -13.28 -5.97
C PHE A 296 5.61 -14.09 -7.23
N TYR A 297 5.84 -15.40 -7.15
CA TYR A 297 5.55 -16.36 -8.19
C TYR A 297 4.34 -17.18 -7.79
N GLY A 298 3.29 -17.11 -8.62
CA GLY A 298 2.02 -17.76 -8.36
C GLY A 298 1.90 -19.12 -9.05
N TYR A 299 1.46 -20.14 -8.31
CA TYR A 299 1.12 -21.47 -8.83
C TYR A 299 -0.13 -22.04 -8.13
N LEU A 300 -0.78 -23.03 -8.76
CA LEU A 300 -1.85 -23.80 -8.13
C LEU A 300 -1.23 -24.93 -7.29
N SER A 301 -1.53 -24.98 -5.99
CA SER A 301 -1.07 -26.05 -5.11
C SER A 301 -1.75 -27.38 -5.42
N TYR A 302 -1.19 -28.48 -4.88
CA TYR A 302 -1.81 -29.81 -4.98
C TYR A 302 -3.22 -29.84 -4.35
N SER A 303 -3.43 -29.07 -3.28
CA SER A 303 -4.73 -28.90 -2.63
C SER A 303 -5.66 -27.92 -3.37
N SER A 304 -5.37 -27.58 -4.64
CA SER A 304 -6.12 -26.63 -5.46
C SER A 304 -6.25 -25.22 -4.88
N ARG A 305 -5.32 -24.81 -4.00
CA ARG A 305 -5.26 -23.44 -3.46
C ARG A 305 -4.30 -22.63 -4.32
N LEU A 306 -4.56 -21.34 -4.47
CA LEU A 306 -3.58 -20.45 -5.08
C LEU A 306 -2.44 -20.24 -4.07
N ALA A 307 -1.21 -20.43 -4.52
CA ALA A 307 -0.03 -20.22 -3.70
C ALA A 307 0.88 -19.19 -4.35
N LEU A 308 1.50 -18.35 -3.53
CA LEU A 308 2.52 -17.39 -3.92
C LEU A 308 3.82 -17.73 -3.19
N THR A 309 4.96 -17.73 -3.88
CA THR A 309 6.27 -17.88 -3.26
C THR A 309 7.19 -16.76 -3.72
N ASP A 310 8.06 -16.26 -2.84
CA ASP A 310 9.11 -15.33 -3.26
C ASP A 310 10.31 -16.05 -3.92
N GLY A 311 10.37 -17.38 -3.82
CA GLY A 311 11.45 -18.19 -4.39
C GLY A 311 12.78 -18.07 -3.65
N VAL A 312 12.84 -17.32 -2.55
CA VAL A 312 14.09 -16.99 -1.86
C VAL A 312 14.36 -18.02 -0.77
N LYS A 313 15.55 -18.63 -0.80
CA LYS A 313 15.97 -19.57 0.25
C LYS A 313 16.19 -18.85 1.58
N LYS A 314 15.64 -19.40 2.67
CA LYS A 314 15.87 -18.94 4.06
C LYS A 314 16.12 -20.12 4.98
N GLY A 315 17.35 -20.21 5.47
CA GLY A 315 17.79 -21.37 6.26
C GLY A 315 17.59 -22.66 5.47
N ASN A 316 16.82 -23.59 6.04
CA ASN A 316 16.50 -24.87 5.42
C ASN A 316 15.25 -24.84 4.53
N GLY A 317 14.61 -23.68 4.36
CA GLY A 317 13.38 -23.56 3.57
C GLY A 317 13.32 -22.32 2.70
N VAL A 318 12.13 -21.76 2.59
CA VAL A 318 11.78 -20.60 1.78
C VAL A 318 11.42 -19.42 2.68
N ASN A 319 11.77 -18.20 2.26
CA ASN A 319 11.53 -16.99 3.04
C ASN A 319 10.03 -16.72 3.17
N GLU A 320 9.30 -16.71 2.05
CA GLU A 320 7.86 -16.41 2.07
C GLU A 320 7.08 -17.33 1.13
N VAL A 321 6.10 -18.02 1.68
CA VAL A 321 5.08 -18.73 0.91
C VAL A 321 3.73 -18.36 1.49
N TRP A 322 2.83 -17.96 0.61
CA TRP A 322 1.48 -17.54 0.91
C TRP A 322 0.48 -18.45 0.23
N VAL A 323 -0.67 -18.67 0.86
CA VAL A 323 -1.75 -19.51 0.32
C VAL A 323 -3.08 -18.79 0.45
N SER A 324 -3.92 -18.88 -0.58
CA SER A 324 -5.25 -18.30 -0.54
C SER A 324 -6.08 -18.94 0.57
N TYR A 325 -6.93 -18.14 1.20
CA TYR A 325 -7.99 -18.66 2.06
C TYR A 325 -8.92 -19.60 1.29
#